data_AF-A0A0E3UPF9-F1
#
_entry.id   AF-A0A0E3UPF9-F1
#
_cell.length_a   1.000
_cell.length_b   1.000
_cell.length_c   1.000
_cell.angle_alpha   90.00
_cell.angle_beta   90.00
_cell.angle_gamma   90.00
#
_symmetry.space_group_name_H-M   'P 1'
#
loop_
_entity.id
_entity.type
_entity.pdbx_description
1 polymer ?
#
loop_
_entity_poly.entity_id
_entity_poly.type
_entity_poly.pdbx_seq_one_letter_code
_entity_poly.pdbx_strand_id
1 'polypeptide(L)'
;MRKFHVLALAALLPLAACGKSDPPPASSSTDATAAPAANTALGRKIQEAMTKAGEKLATENVSVGGKGGNHGFGYRSRSGGKDLPKAEITPQGDLLIAGKPVPVDEAQRKLLLEHRGHIIGIAQAGIAIGMQGADLGIKAATGALKSVFTGTTDDFEKQMEAEGRRIEAEAKKLCALMPGLLASQNALAEALPAFQPYATMDQSDIDDCGKDGNYDFDLDGPSSASAGDEGDRDAGTHAQHMDAAAEADAAAKGSSTGKQ
;
A
#
# COMPACT_ATOMS: atom_id res chain seq x y z
N MET A 1 -19.56 7.81 65.83
CA MET A 1 -20.69 8.58 66.39
C MET A 1 -20.50 10.06 66.08
N ARG A 2 -21.56 10.74 65.61
CA ARG A 2 -21.78 12.21 65.44
C ARG A 2 -20.85 12.94 64.42
N LYS A 3 -21.29 13.48 63.27
CA LYS A 3 -22.39 14.38 62.80
C LYS A 3 -22.02 15.88 62.72
N PHE A 4 -22.12 16.41 61.49
CA PHE A 4 -22.30 17.80 61.00
C PHE A 4 -21.08 18.74 61.10
N HIS A 5 -20.72 19.54 60.08
CA HIS A 5 -21.53 20.63 59.52
C HIS A 5 -21.21 20.95 58.04
N VAL A 6 -22.29 21.11 57.27
CA VAL A 6 -22.35 21.91 56.04
C VAL A 6 -22.52 23.37 56.48
N LEU A 7 -21.72 24.29 55.95
CA LEU A 7 -22.07 25.72 55.96
C LEU A 7 -21.46 26.42 54.73
N ALA A 8 -22.37 27.08 54.02
CA ALA A 8 -22.20 27.74 52.74
C ALA A 8 -21.31 28.98 52.80
N LEU A 9 -20.66 29.30 51.67
CA LEU A 9 -20.18 30.65 51.38
C LEU A 9 -20.59 31.04 49.96
N ALA A 10 -21.50 32.00 49.88
CA ALA A 10 -21.95 32.69 48.67
C ALA A 10 -21.16 34.01 48.50
N ALA A 11 -20.77 34.34 47.26
CA ALA A 11 -20.38 35.67 46.74
C ALA A 11 -19.58 35.43 45.43
N LEU A 12 -19.70 36.12 44.29
CA LEU A 12 -20.37 37.34 43.86
C LEU A 12 -20.37 37.32 42.31
N LEU A 13 -21.49 37.65 41.67
CA LEU A 13 -21.50 38.20 40.30
C LEU A 13 -21.15 39.71 40.37
N PRO A 14 -20.63 40.27 39.27
CA PRO A 14 -21.14 41.56 38.81
C PRO A 14 -21.73 41.46 37.39
N LEU A 15 -22.76 42.29 37.23
CA LEU A 15 -23.64 42.48 36.10
C LEU A 15 -23.01 43.32 34.98
N ALA A 16 -23.53 43.07 33.77
CA ALA A 16 -23.90 44.04 32.74
C ALA A 16 -22.82 44.66 31.83
N ALA A 17 -22.87 44.23 30.57
CA ALA A 17 -22.90 45.14 29.43
C ALA A 17 -24.00 44.67 28.45
N CYS A 18 -25.06 45.47 28.31
CA CYS A 18 -26.05 45.34 27.24
C CYS A 18 -25.65 46.26 26.08
N GLY A 19 -25.66 45.73 24.85
CA GLY A 19 -25.46 46.54 23.66
C GLY A 19 -25.77 45.79 22.36
N LYS A 20 -27.00 46.00 21.88
CA LYS A 20 -27.48 45.90 20.48
C LYS A 20 -27.58 44.50 19.83
N SER A 21 -28.82 44.16 19.48
CA SER A 21 -29.21 43.02 18.66
C SER A 21 -28.87 43.25 17.19
N ASP A 22 -28.07 42.35 16.62
CA ASP A 22 -28.05 42.01 15.20
C ASP A 22 -28.16 40.48 15.08
N PRO A 23 -28.91 39.95 14.09
CA PRO A 23 -29.10 38.51 13.94
C PRO A 23 -27.74 37.83 13.67
N PRO A 24 -27.46 36.67 14.28
CA PRO A 24 -26.22 35.97 14.02
C PRO A 24 -26.15 35.62 12.53
N PRO A 25 -25.02 35.90 11.83
CA PRO A 25 -24.82 35.33 10.51
C PRO A 25 -24.90 33.81 10.64
N ALA A 26 -25.60 33.21 9.68
CA ALA A 26 -25.82 31.78 9.56
C ALA A 26 -24.59 31.02 10.06
N SER A 27 -24.80 30.16 11.05
CA SER A 27 -23.83 29.14 11.42
C SER A 27 -23.49 28.41 10.14
N SER A 28 -22.32 28.73 9.57
CA SER A 28 -21.62 27.83 8.71
C SER A 28 -21.53 26.55 9.52
N SER A 29 -22.34 25.56 9.12
CA SER A 29 -22.13 24.18 9.48
C SER A 29 -20.63 23.95 9.28
N THR A 30 -19.91 23.82 10.39
CA THR A 30 -18.55 23.34 10.38
C THR A 30 -18.68 21.95 9.76
N ASP A 31 -18.51 21.90 8.45
CA ASP A 31 -17.93 20.75 7.80
C ASP A 31 -16.68 20.49 8.62
N ALA A 32 -16.78 19.55 9.56
CA ALA A 32 -15.65 18.80 10.02
C ALA A 32 -15.19 18.01 8.79
N THR A 33 -14.53 18.74 7.88
CA THR A 33 -13.78 18.20 6.78
C THR A 33 -12.83 17.24 7.45
N ALA A 34 -13.04 15.94 7.21
CA ALA A 34 -12.11 14.93 7.64
C ALA A 34 -10.72 15.44 7.27
N ALA A 35 -9.85 15.61 8.28
CA ALA A 35 -8.48 15.98 7.99
C ALA A 35 -7.97 14.99 6.93
N PRO A 36 -7.40 15.44 5.80
CA PRO A 36 -6.93 14.53 4.76
C PRO A 36 -6.05 13.47 5.42
N ALA A 37 -6.16 12.19 5.04
CA ALA A 37 -5.62 11.07 5.82
C ALA A 37 -4.10 11.22 6.12
N ALA A 38 -3.38 11.96 5.27
CA ALA A 38 -2.00 12.42 5.44
C ALA A 38 -1.72 13.20 6.75
N ASN A 39 -2.75 13.81 7.36
CA ASN A 39 -2.62 14.59 8.59
C ASN A 39 -2.77 13.75 9.87
N THR A 40 -3.10 12.46 9.76
CA THR A 40 -3.12 11.53 10.89
C THR A 40 -1.71 10.98 11.17
N ALA A 41 -1.42 10.60 12.42
CA ALA A 41 -0.12 10.01 12.77
C ALA A 41 0.14 8.69 12.04
N LEU A 42 -0.92 7.90 11.80
CA LEU A 42 -0.85 6.66 11.02
C LEU A 42 -0.58 6.95 9.53
N GLY A 43 -1.31 7.89 8.92
CA GLY A 43 -1.11 8.28 7.52
C GLY A 43 0.29 8.79 7.25
N ARG A 44 0.88 9.60 8.16
CA ARG A 44 2.27 10.03 8.05
C ARG A 44 3.27 8.87 8.05
N LYS A 45 3.07 7.87 8.94
CA LYS A 45 3.95 6.69 8.98
C LYS A 45 3.88 5.86 7.70
N ILE A 46 2.68 5.70 7.14
CA ILE A 46 2.51 5.01 5.86
C ILE A 46 3.21 5.78 4.74
N GLN A 47 3.03 7.10 4.68
CA GLN A 47 3.72 7.94 3.69
C GLN A 47 5.24 7.87 3.83
N GLU A 48 5.77 7.91 5.05
CA GLU A 48 7.21 7.77 5.31
C GLU A 48 7.73 6.40 4.86
N ALA A 49 7.00 5.32 5.17
CA ALA A 49 7.36 3.96 4.75
C ALA A 49 7.38 3.83 3.22
N MET A 50 6.36 4.37 2.53
CA MET A 50 6.27 4.35 1.06
C MET A 50 7.37 5.21 0.40
N THR A 51 7.68 6.37 0.98
CA THR A 51 8.79 7.22 0.52
C THR A 51 10.12 6.48 0.66
N LYS A 52 10.35 5.87 1.81
CA LYS A 52 11.54 5.04 2.08
C LYS A 52 11.63 3.84 1.15
N ALA A 53 10.50 3.22 0.80
CA ALA A 53 10.46 2.15 -0.20
C ALA A 53 10.92 2.67 -1.57
N GLY A 54 10.45 3.85 -2.00
CA GLY A 54 10.91 4.52 -3.22
C GLY A 54 12.41 4.81 -3.23
N GLU A 55 12.95 5.31 -2.13
CA GLU A 55 14.40 5.58 -1.97
C GLU A 55 15.24 4.29 -2.01
N LYS A 56 14.78 3.22 -1.35
CA LYS A 56 15.43 1.91 -1.36
C LYS A 56 15.47 1.33 -2.77
N LEU A 57 14.40 1.47 -3.55
CA LEU A 57 14.40 1.01 -4.95
C LEU A 57 15.47 1.72 -5.80
N ALA A 58 15.72 2.99 -5.55
CA ALA A 58 16.75 3.73 -6.26
C ALA A 58 18.16 3.31 -5.83
N THR A 59 18.36 2.99 -4.56
CA THR A 59 19.69 2.87 -3.93
C THR A 59 20.15 1.44 -3.64
N GLU A 60 19.24 0.48 -3.52
CA GLU A 60 19.55 -0.94 -3.24
C GLU A 60 19.53 -1.79 -4.52
N ASN A 61 20.03 -3.02 -4.42
CA ASN A 61 20.00 -3.96 -5.55
C ASN A 61 18.56 -4.41 -5.82
N VAL A 62 18.20 -4.55 -7.09
CA VAL A 62 16.87 -5.03 -7.52
C VAL A 62 16.96 -6.51 -7.84
N SER A 63 16.13 -7.34 -7.22
CA SER A 63 16.10 -8.77 -7.54
C SER A 63 15.40 -9.01 -8.88
N VAL A 64 15.99 -9.89 -9.68
CA VAL A 64 15.50 -10.27 -11.02
C VAL A 64 15.16 -11.76 -11.12
N GLY A 65 15.10 -12.45 -9.98
CA GLY A 65 14.70 -13.85 -9.88
C GLY A 65 15.63 -14.70 -9.00
N GLY A 66 15.38 -16.01 -8.99
CA GLY A 66 16.12 -16.96 -8.17
C GLY A 66 15.50 -17.21 -6.79
N LYS A 67 16.07 -18.16 -6.05
CA LYS A 67 15.65 -18.55 -4.70
C LYS A 67 15.69 -17.37 -3.74
N GLY A 68 14.55 -17.09 -3.09
CA GLY A 68 14.40 -15.94 -2.18
C GLY A 68 14.44 -14.59 -2.88
N GLY A 69 14.44 -14.57 -4.22
CA GLY A 69 14.16 -13.37 -5.00
C GLY A 69 12.64 -13.17 -5.03
N ASN A 70 12.17 -12.13 -4.33
CA ASN A 70 10.86 -11.60 -4.64
C ASN A 70 11.02 -10.88 -5.98
N HIS A 71 10.33 -11.32 -7.03
CA HIS A 71 10.26 -10.56 -8.27
C HIS A 71 9.68 -9.20 -7.87
N GLY A 72 10.50 -8.14 -7.91
CA GLY A 72 10.08 -6.84 -7.43
C GLY A 72 8.72 -6.49 -8.02
N PHE A 73 7.74 -6.23 -7.14
CA PHE A 73 6.39 -5.80 -7.46
C PHE A 73 5.51 -6.88 -8.11
N GLY A 74 5.03 -7.82 -7.29
CA GLY A 74 3.79 -8.59 -7.52
C GLY A 74 3.75 -9.49 -8.75
N TYR A 75 4.79 -9.50 -9.59
CA TYR A 75 4.84 -10.37 -10.74
C TYR A 75 5.26 -11.77 -10.30
N ARG A 76 4.28 -12.58 -9.89
CA ARG A 76 4.48 -14.03 -9.76
C ARG A 76 4.79 -14.57 -11.15
N SER A 77 6.07 -14.66 -11.52
CA SER A 77 6.47 -15.44 -12.69
C SER A 77 5.94 -16.85 -12.49
N ARG A 78 4.94 -17.23 -13.30
CA ARG A 78 4.26 -18.53 -13.22
C ARG A 78 5.21 -19.69 -13.51
N SER A 79 6.37 -19.40 -14.09
CA SER A 79 7.29 -20.42 -14.55
C SER A 79 8.74 -19.94 -14.46
N GLY A 80 9.50 -20.52 -13.54
CA GLY A 80 10.96 -20.53 -13.63
C GLY A 80 11.69 -19.71 -12.57
N GLY A 81 12.67 -20.35 -11.92
CA GLY A 81 13.67 -19.65 -11.11
C GLY A 81 13.72 -20.01 -9.63
N LYS A 82 12.75 -20.74 -9.08
CA LYS A 82 12.80 -21.17 -7.65
C LYS A 82 14.04 -21.98 -7.28
N ASP A 83 14.60 -22.69 -8.26
CA ASP A 83 15.80 -23.53 -8.12
C ASP A 83 17.08 -22.82 -8.60
N LEU A 84 16.95 -21.61 -9.17
CA LEU A 84 18.10 -20.80 -9.57
C LEU A 84 18.65 -20.03 -8.37
N PRO A 85 19.96 -19.74 -8.34
CA PRO A 85 20.51 -18.82 -7.34
C PRO A 85 19.89 -17.43 -7.47
N LYS A 86 19.75 -16.70 -6.36
CA LYS A 86 19.27 -15.30 -6.36
C LYS A 86 20.08 -14.46 -7.37
N ALA A 87 19.39 -13.75 -8.24
CA ALA A 87 19.99 -12.78 -9.14
C ALA A 87 19.51 -11.37 -8.81
N GLU A 88 20.43 -10.41 -8.92
CA GLU A 88 20.21 -9.01 -8.59
C GLU A 88 20.93 -8.08 -9.57
N ILE A 89 20.34 -6.93 -9.85
CA ILE A 89 20.98 -5.85 -10.60
C ILE A 89 21.32 -4.71 -9.63
N THR A 90 22.58 -4.28 -9.60
CA THR A 90 23.03 -3.16 -8.75
C THR A 90 22.59 -1.80 -9.30
N PRO A 91 22.58 -0.73 -8.49
CA PRO A 91 22.36 0.63 -8.99
C PRO A 91 23.36 1.07 -10.06
N GLN A 92 24.54 0.45 -10.11
CA GLN A 92 25.62 0.73 -11.06
C GLN A 92 25.50 -0.08 -12.35
N GLY A 93 24.52 -1.00 -12.45
CA GLY A 93 24.31 -1.83 -13.64
C GLY A 93 25.17 -3.09 -13.68
N ASP A 94 25.60 -3.61 -12.53
CA ASP A 94 26.24 -4.92 -12.44
C ASP A 94 25.20 -6.01 -12.20
N LEU A 95 25.40 -7.18 -12.80
CA LEU A 95 24.62 -8.38 -12.50
C LEU A 95 25.32 -9.18 -11.39
N LEU A 96 24.60 -9.48 -10.32
CA LEU A 96 25.04 -10.37 -9.25
C LEU A 96 24.25 -11.68 -9.32
N ILE A 97 24.94 -12.82 -9.28
CA ILE A 97 24.33 -14.15 -9.17
C ILE A 97 24.89 -14.82 -7.92
N ALA A 98 24.01 -15.23 -7.00
CA ALA A 98 24.39 -15.68 -5.66
C ALA A 98 25.34 -14.68 -4.94
N GLY A 99 25.10 -13.38 -5.13
CA GLY A 99 25.94 -12.30 -4.58
C GLY A 99 27.30 -12.14 -5.25
N LYS A 100 27.62 -12.89 -6.31
CA LYS A 100 28.88 -12.78 -7.05
C LYS A 100 28.70 -11.96 -8.32
N PRO A 101 29.60 -11.00 -8.61
CA PRO A 101 29.52 -10.22 -9.83
C PRO A 101 29.77 -11.09 -11.07
N VAL A 102 28.91 -10.93 -12.06
CA VAL A 102 29.10 -11.48 -13.41
C VAL A 102 29.86 -10.44 -14.24
N PRO A 103 30.91 -10.83 -14.97
CA PRO A 103 31.60 -9.93 -15.89
C PRO A 103 30.63 -9.40 -16.94
N VAL A 104 30.56 -8.07 -17.08
CA VAL A 104 29.75 -7.39 -18.07
C VAL A 104 30.57 -6.31 -18.77
N ASP A 105 30.34 -6.10 -20.05
CA ASP A 105 30.86 -4.95 -20.79
C ASP A 105 29.93 -3.72 -20.67
N GLU A 106 30.32 -2.61 -21.29
CA GLU A 106 29.57 -1.36 -21.22
C GLU A 106 28.20 -1.43 -21.91
N ALA A 107 28.08 -2.21 -22.98
CA ALA A 107 26.82 -2.38 -23.70
C ALA A 107 25.83 -3.21 -22.85
N GLN A 108 26.31 -4.28 -22.23
CA GLN A 108 25.55 -5.11 -21.28
C GLN A 108 25.17 -4.32 -20.03
N ARG A 109 26.06 -3.50 -19.49
CA ARG A 109 25.78 -2.60 -18.36
C ARG A 109 24.64 -1.63 -18.66
N LYS A 110 24.61 -1.07 -19.87
CA LYS A 110 23.52 -0.20 -20.32
C LYS A 110 22.18 -0.95 -20.35
N LEU A 111 22.16 -2.18 -20.87
CA LEU A 111 20.94 -3.01 -20.89
C LEU A 111 20.47 -3.39 -19.48
N LEU A 112 21.39 -3.67 -18.55
CA LEU A 112 21.08 -3.91 -17.14
C LEU A 112 20.43 -2.68 -16.48
N LEU A 113 20.97 -1.48 -16.72
CA LEU A 113 20.40 -0.23 -16.22
C LEU A 113 19.03 0.07 -16.81
N GLU A 114 18.84 -0.18 -18.11
CA GLU A 114 17.55 -0.02 -18.79
C GLU A 114 16.50 -0.96 -18.20
N HIS A 115 16.81 -2.25 -18.09
CA HIS A 115 15.93 -3.24 -17.50
C HIS A 115 15.58 -2.91 -16.04
N ARG A 116 16.60 -2.54 -15.24
CA ARG A 116 16.40 -2.04 -13.86
C ARG A 116 15.48 -0.83 -13.83
N GLY A 117 15.62 0.11 -14.77
CA GLY A 117 14.77 1.29 -14.89
C GLY A 117 13.31 0.94 -15.10
N HIS A 118 13.01 -0.04 -15.94
CA HIS A 118 11.64 -0.54 -16.14
C HIS A 118 11.07 -1.16 -14.85
N ILE A 119 11.84 -1.99 -14.15
CA ILE A 119 11.41 -2.58 -12.86
C ILE A 119 11.11 -1.48 -11.84
N ILE A 120 12.01 -0.49 -11.70
CA ILE A 120 11.82 0.65 -10.78
C ILE A 120 10.61 1.49 -11.19
N GLY A 121 10.35 1.69 -12.48
CA GLY A 121 9.21 2.46 -12.96
C GLY A 121 7.87 1.80 -12.58
N ILE A 122 7.76 0.49 -12.79
CA ILE A 122 6.59 -0.30 -12.35
C ILE A 122 6.47 -0.24 -10.83
N ALA A 123 7.59 -0.36 -10.14
CA ALA A 123 7.65 -0.29 -8.69
C ALA A 123 7.12 1.02 -8.11
N GLN A 124 7.60 2.14 -8.63
CA GLN A 124 7.17 3.47 -8.20
C GLN A 124 5.69 3.70 -8.49
N ALA A 125 5.20 3.25 -9.64
CA ALA A 125 3.80 3.34 -9.98
C ALA A 125 2.93 2.48 -9.04
N GLY A 126 3.40 1.27 -8.68
CA GLY A 126 2.77 0.42 -7.66
C GLY A 126 2.73 1.07 -6.27
N ILE A 127 3.81 1.70 -5.83
CA ILE A 127 3.84 2.48 -4.57
C ILE A 127 2.79 3.59 -4.59
N ALA A 128 2.68 4.34 -5.69
CA ALA A 128 1.72 5.43 -5.82
C ALA A 128 0.26 4.93 -5.73
N ILE A 129 -0.07 3.82 -6.40
CA ILE A 129 -1.39 3.19 -6.32
C ILE A 129 -1.64 2.67 -4.90
N GLY A 130 -0.65 2.02 -4.28
CA GLY A 130 -0.74 1.53 -2.90
C GLY A 130 -1.02 2.66 -1.90
N MET A 131 -0.44 3.84 -2.10
CA MET A 131 -0.74 5.04 -1.29
C MET A 131 -2.18 5.50 -1.45
N GLN A 132 -2.75 5.47 -2.66
CA GLN A 132 -4.15 5.80 -2.88
C GLN A 132 -5.08 4.77 -2.22
N GLY A 133 -4.74 3.49 -2.32
CA GLY A 133 -5.48 2.41 -1.65
C GLY A 133 -5.47 2.55 -0.13
N ALA A 134 -4.32 2.90 0.46
CA ALA A 134 -4.20 3.14 1.89
C ALA A 134 -5.01 4.37 2.34
N ASP A 135 -4.99 5.47 1.57
CA ASP A 135 -5.81 6.66 1.83
C ASP A 135 -7.31 6.33 1.78
N LEU A 136 -7.73 5.55 0.77
CA LEU A 136 -9.11 5.06 0.65
C LEU A 136 -9.49 4.17 1.85
N GLY A 137 -8.62 3.25 2.27
CA GLY A 137 -8.87 2.40 3.44
C GLY A 137 -9.03 3.18 4.75
N ILE A 138 -8.20 4.20 4.96
CA ILE A 138 -8.32 5.08 6.13
C ILE A 138 -9.64 5.88 6.08
N LYS A 139 -9.99 6.43 4.90
CA LYS A 139 -11.28 7.12 4.69
C LYS A 139 -12.46 6.18 4.92
N ALA A 140 -12.41 4.95 4.41
CA ALA A 140 -13.41 3.92 4.58
C ALA A 140 -13.63 3.62 6.08
N ALA A 141 -12.55 3.36 6.83
CA ALA A 141 -12.62 3.07 8.26
C ALA A 141 -13.17 4.25 9.09
N THR A 142 -12.66 5.45 8.84
CA THR A 142 -13.11 6.66 9.57
C THR A 142 -14.55 7.03 9.23
N GLY A 143 -14.94 6.88 7.97
CA GLY A 143 -16.30 7.10 7.52
C GLY A 143 -17.28 6.04 8.01
N ALA A 144 -16.91 4.76 8.07
CA ALA A 144 -17.73 3.70 8.64
C ALA A 144 -18.05 3.97 10.12
N LEU A 145 -17.04 4.37 10.91
CA LEU A 145 -17.26 4.81 12.30
C LEU A 145 -18.25 5.97 12.36
N LYS A 146 -18.09 6.99 11.51
CA LYS A 146 -19.01 8.14 11.45
C LYS A 146 -20.42 7.71 11.05
N SER A 147 -20.57 6.85 10.05
CA SER A 147 -21.86 6.39 9.52
C SER A 147 -22.65 5.56 10.54
N VAL A 148 -21.98 4.81 11.43
CA VAL A 148 -22.62 4.17 12.58
C VAL A 148 -23.24 5.20 13.53
N PHE A 149 -22.60 6.35 13.72
CA PHE A 149 -23.14 7.43 14.56
C PHE A 149 -24.19 8.30 13.86
N THR A 150 -24.11 8.48 12.53
CA THR A 150 -24.96 9.43 11.78
C THR A 150 -26.07 8.78 10.96
N GLY A 151 -26.03 7.47 10.73
CA GLY A 151 -27.03 6.73 9.94
C GLY A 151 -26.94 6.94 8.42
N THR A 152 -25.81 7.44 7.91
CA THR A 152 -25.61 7.77 6.48
C THR A 152 -24.70 6.74 5.79
N THR A 153 -25.17 5.52 5.60
CA THR A 153 -24.38 4.39 5.08
C THR A 153 -24.32 4.34 3.55
N ASP A 154 -25.46 4.48 2.87
CA ASP A 154 -25.59 4.14 1.44
C ASP A 154 -24.83 5.09 0.51
N ASP A 155 -24.87 6.40 0.78
CA ASP A 155 -24.15 7.39 -0.04
C ASP A 155 -22.63 7.30 0.18
N PHE A 156 -22.21 6.94 1.39
CA PHE A 156 -20.80 6.74 1.72
C PHE A 156 -20.25 5.50 1.01
N GLU A 157 -20.98 4.38 1.03
CA GLU A 157 -20.61 3.15 0.33
C GLU A 157 -20.42 3.40 -1.17
N LYS A 158 -21.39 4.06 -1.83
CA LYS A 158 -21.29 4.44 -3.25
C LYS A 158 -20.08 5.31 -3.56
N GLN A 159 -19.72 6.23 -2.66
CA GLN A 159 -18.53 7.05 -2.81
C GLN A 159 -17.26 6.20 -2.73
N MET A 160 -17.15 5.32 -1.73
CA MET A 160 -15.97 4.46 -1.54
C MET A 160 -15.80 3.49 -2.71
N GLU A 161 -16.88 2.90 -3.23
CA GLU A 161 -16.83 2.09 -4.44
C GLU A 161 -16.34 2.90 -5.66
N ALA A 162 -16.79 4.14 -5.81
CA ALA A 162 -16.38 4.99 -6.92
C ALA A 162 -14.89 5.37 -6.82
N GLU A 163 -14.38 5.64 -5.62
CA GLU A 163 -12.95 5.84 -5.39
C GLU A 163 -12.16 4.54 -5.66
N GLY A 164 -12.65 3.39 -5.20
CA GLY A 164 -12.04 2.08 -5.46
C GLY A 164 -11.95 1.76 -6.96
N ARG A 165 -13.03 1.97 -7.72
CA ARG A 165 -13.03 1.78 -9.19
C ARG A 165 -12.04 2.70 -9.90
N ARG A 166 -11.78 3.91 -9.39
CA ARG A 166 -10.76 4.81 -9.94
C ARG A 166 -9.36 4.28 -9.70
N ILE A 167 -9.07 3.82 -8.48
CA ILE A 167 -7.77 3.22 -8.14
C ILE A 167 -7.53 1.96 -8.96
N GLU A 168 -8.56 1.11 -9.14
CA GLU A 168 -8.48 -0.07 -10.01
C GLU A 168 -8.17 0.31 -11.47
N ALA A 169 -8.81 1.36 -11.99
CA ALA A 169 -8.52 1.86 -13.33
C ALA A 169 -7.10 2.43 -13.46
N GLU A 170 -6.54 3.01 -12.39
CA GLU A 170 -5.14 3.42 -12.35
C GLU A 170 -4.19 2.22 -12.25
N ALA A 171 -4.52 1.19 -11.48
CA ALA A 171 -3.78 -0.05 -11.42
C ALA A 171 -3.66 -0.73 -12.79
N LYS A 172 -4.74 -0.73 -13.59
CA LYS A 172 -4.71 -1.24 -14.97
C LYS A 172 -3.74 -0.50 -15.88
N LYS A 173 -3.38 0.76 -15.58
CA LYS A 173 -2.36 1.50 -16.35
C LYS A 173 -0.96 0.94 -16.15
N LEU A 174 -0.70 0.18 -15.07
CA LEU A 174 0.57 -0.52 -14.88
C LEU A 174 0.85 -1.51 -16.02
N CYS A 175 -0.19 -2.11 -16.59
CA CYS A 175 -0.07 -3.02 -17.73
C CYS A 175 0.56 -2.35 -18.96
N ALA A 176 0.44 -1.04 -19.11
CA ALA A 176 1.09 -0.30 -20.20
C ALA A 176 2.63 -0.24 -20.05
N LEU A 177 3.17 -0.52 -18.87
CA LEU A 177 4.62 -0.56 -18.62
C LEU A 177 5.24 -1.93 -18.95
N MET A 178 4.42 -2.99 -18.98
CA MET A 178 4.85 -4.37 -19.17
C MET A 178 5.55 -4.63 -20.52
N PRO A 179 5.09 -4.07 -21.66
CA PRO A 179 5.79 -4.26 -22.94
C PRO A 179 7.24 -3.75 -22.94
N GLY A 180 7.50 -2.63 -22.27
CA GLY A 180 8.86 -2.10 -22.13
C GLY A 180 9.74 -2.97 -21.24
N LEU A 181 9.17 -3.50 -20.16
CA LEU A 181 9.88 -4.46 -19.30
C LEU A 181 10.24 -5.74 -20.06
N LEU A 182 9.31 -6.31 -20.84
CA LEU A 182 9.56 -7.51 -21.64
C LEU A 182 10.62 -7.25 -22.72
N ALA A 183 10.53 -6.13 -23.43
CA ALA A 183 11.49 -5.76 -24.46
C ALA A 183 12.91 -5.64 -23.90
N SER A 184 13.06 -4.93 -22.77
CA SER A 184 14.36 -4.80 -22.10
C SER A 184 14.88 -6.14 -21.55
N GLN A 185 14.00 -6.99 -21.04
CA GLN A 185 14.36 -8.35 -20.59
C GLN A 185 14.91 -9.18 -21.74
N ASN A 186 14.23 -9.20 -22.89
CA ASN A 186 14.64 -9.97 -24.06
C ASN A 186 15.97 -9.48 -24.63
N ALA A 187 16.15 -8.16 -24.73
CA ALA A 187 17.42 -7.57 -25.19
C ALA A 187 18.59 -7.92 -24.24
N LEU A 188 18.34 -7.87 -22.92
CA LEU A 188 19.33 -8.25 -21.93
C LEU A 188 19.66 -9.75 -21.98
N ALA A 189 18.64 -10.60 -22.15
CA ALA A 189 18.81 -12.05 -22.27
C ALA A 189 19.63 -12.39 -23.52
N GLU A 190 19.39 -11.73 -24.65
CA GLU A 190 20.15 -11.93 -25.89
C GLU A 190 21.63 -11.53 -25.71
N ALA A 191 21.89 -10.39 -25.05
CA ALA A 191 23.24 -9.85 -24.89
C ALA A 191 24.05 -10.52 -23.77
N LEU A 192 23.39 -11.09 -22.75
CA LEU A 192 24.03 -11.62 -21.54
C LEU A 192 23.54 -13.05 -21.24
N PRO A 193 24.26 -14.09 -21.69
CA PRO A 193 23.86 -15.49 -21.50
C PRO A 193 23.65 -15.90 -20.03
N ALA A 194 24.35 -15.26 -19.08
CA ALA A 194 24.18 -15.51 -17.65
C ALA A 194 22.80 -15.05 -17.12
N PHE A 195 22.14 -14.12 -17.80
CA PHE A 195 20.82 -13.60 -17.45
C PHE A 195 19.66 -14.41 -18.07
N GLN A 196 19.90 -15.16 -19.16
CA GLN A 196 18.88 -15.96 -19.86
C GLN A 196 17.97 -16.80 -18.92
N PRO A 197 18.49 -17.53 -17.92
CA PRO A 197 17.64 -18.34 -17.04
C PRO A 197 16.66 -17.52 -16.18
N TYR A 198 16.89 -16.21 -16.04
CA TYR A 198 16.08 -15.28 -15.26
C TYR A 198 15.06 -14.51 -16.11
N ALA A 199 15.21 -14.56 -17.44
CA ALA A 199 14.28 -13.97 -18.40
C ALA A 199 13.03 -14.85 -18.55
N THR A 200 12.17 -14.80 -17.54
CA THR A 200 10.98 -15.65 -17.44
C THR A 200 9.69 -14.98 -17.87
N MET A 201 9.75 -13.68 -18.20
CA MET A 201 8.57 -12.95 -18.64
C MET A 201 8.30 -13.25 -20.12
N ASP A 202 7.05 -13.44 -20.49
CA ASP A 202 6.63 -13.66 -21.86
C ASP A 202 5.41 -12.83 -22.25
N GLN A 203 4.92 -13.01 -23.48
CA GLN A 203 3.78 -12.24 -23.99
C GLN A 203 2.48 -12.53 -23.24
N SER A 204 2.30 -13.73 -22.69
CA SER A 204 1.09 -14.09 -21.95
C SER A 204 0.95 -13.27 -20.66
N ASP A 205 2.08 -12.87 -20.07
CA ASP A 205 2.13 -11.99 -18.91
C ASP A 205 1.58 -10.58 -19.19
N ILE A 206 1.80 -10.07 -20.40
CA ILE A 206 1.23 -8.81 -20.87
C ILE A 206 -0.26 -9.00 -21.15
N ASP A 207 -0.59 -10.08 -21.86
CA ASP A 207 -1.96 -10.34 -22.29
C ASP A 207 -2.89 -10.58 -21.10
N ASP A 208 -2.41 -11.24 -20.05
CA ASP A 208 -3.16 -11.52 -18.82
C ASP A 208 -3.16 -10.36 -17.83
N CYS A 209 -2.35 -9.31 -18.06
CA CYS A 209 -2.29 -8.19 -17.15
C CYS A 209 -3.65 -7.47 -17.03
N GLY A 210 -4.13 -7.34 -15.79
CA GLY A 210 -5.40 -6.69 -15.48
C GLY A 210 -6.65 -7.52 -15.76
N LYS A 211 -6.50 -8.81 -16.14
CA LYS A 211 -7.60 -9.77 -16.14
C LYS A 211 -7.90 -10.24 -14.71
N ASP A 212 -9.18 -10.50 -14.44
CA ASP A 212 -9.71 -11.13 -13.21
C ASP A 212 -9.46 -10.41 -11.88
N GLY A 213 -9.07 -9.12 -11.88
CA GLY A 213 -8.91 -8.34 -10.65
C GLY A 213 -7.83 -8.89 -9.71
N ASN A 214 -7.02 -9.84 -10.17
CA ASN A 214 -5.95 -10.43 -9.38
C ASN A 214 -4.71 -9.54 -9.45
N TYR A 215 -4.75 -8.45 -8.68
CA TYR A 215 -3.59 -7.63 -8.38
C TYR A 215 -2.96 -8.19 -7.10
N ASP A 216 -2.33 -9.38 -7.18
CA ASP A 216 -1.61 -9.96 -6.04
C ASP A 216 -0.33 -9.14 -5.79
N PHE A 217 -0.52 -8.03 -5.10
CA PHE A 217 0.51 -7.05 -4.80
C PHE A 217 1.10 -7.35 -3.44
N ASP A 218 1.96 -8.37 -3.38
CA ASP A 218 2.75 -8.69 -2.19
C ASP A 218 3.72 -7.53 -1.90
N LEU A 219 3.34 -6.61 -1.02
CA LEU A 219 4.22 -5.61 -0.40
C LEU A 219 5.02 -6.22 0.76
N ASP A 220 5.68 -7.35 0.55
CA ASP A 220 6.71 -7.81 1.48
C ASP A 220 8.01 -7.01 1.24
N GLY A 221 7.96 -5.73 1.59
CA GLY A 221 9.14 -4.94 1.96
C GLY A 221 9.53 -5.24 3.42
N PRO A 222 10.78 -4.97 3.84
CA PRO A 222 11.28 -5.42 5.13
C PRO A 222 10.46 -4.81 6.27
N SER A 223 9.88 -5.70 7.08
CA SER A 223 9.13 -5.47 8.32
C SER A 223 7.81 -4.73 8.18
N SER A 224 6.74 -5.51 8.02
CA SER A 224 5.52 -5.27 8.79
C SER A 224 5.92 -5.00 10.24
N ALA A 225 5.58 -3.81 10.73
CA ALA A 225 5.49 -3.57 12.15
C ALA A 225 4.21 -4.28 12.66
N SER A 226 4.21 -5.61 12.65
CA SER A 226 3.30 -6.40 13.48
C SER A 226 4.07 -6.79 14.73
N ALA A 227 3.67 -6.18 15.84
CA ALA A 227 4.07 -6.63 17.15
C ALA A 227 3.55 -8.07 17.36
N GLY A 228 4.48 -8.99 17.63
CA GLY A 228 4.24 -10.30 18.24
C GLY A 228 3.67 -11.38 17.31
N ASP A 229 4.48 -12.38 16.97
CA ASP A 229 4.35 -13.75 17.47
C ASP A 229 5.43 -14.63 16.82
N GLU A 230 6.23 -15.30 17.65
CA GLU A 230 7.20 -16.31 17.21
C GLU A 230 6.45 -17.64 17.04
N GLY A 231 6.28 -18.14 15.81
CA GLY A 231 5.62 -19.43 15.63
C GLY A 231 5.51 -19.93 14.20
N ASP A 232 6.57 -20.62 13.78
CA ASP A 232 6.58 -21.72 12.80
C ASP A 232 6.19 -21.47 11.32
N ARG A 233 6.96 -22.11 10.44
CA ARG A 233 6.85 -22.08 8.99
C ARG A 233 6.34 -23.43 8.55
N ASP A 234 5.15 -23.50 7.96
CA ASP A 234 4.95 -24.40 6.83
C ASP A 234 3.81 -23.95 5.90
N ALA A 235 3.98 -24.30 4.64
CA ALA A 235 3.30 -23.80 3.46
C ALA A 235 1.83 -24.26 3.34
N GLY A 236 0.98 -23.44 2.72
CA GLY A 236 -0.33 -23.89 2.29
C GLY A 236 -1.23 -22.78 1.77
N THR A 237 -1.17 -22.58 0.46
CA THR A 237 -2.19 -22.02 -0.44
C THR A 237 -3.56 -21.72 0.19
N HIS A 238 -3.81 -20.45 0.48
CA HIS A 238 -5.13 -19.84 0.32
C HIS A 238 -4.90 -18.36 0.00
N ALA A 239 -5.01 -18.02 -1.29
CA ALA A 239 -5.35 -16.66 -1.67
C ALA A 239 -6.73 -16.40 -1.09
N GLN A 240 -6.76 -15.91 0.15
CA GLN A 240 -7.97 -15.36 0.72
C GLN A 240 -8.26 -14.12 -0.11
N HIS A 241 -9.34 -14.20 -0.88
CA HIS A 241 -10.02 -13.02 -1.39
C HIS A 241 -10.09 -12.02 -0.24
N MET A 242 -9.34 -10.93 -0.33
CA MET A 242 -9.41 -9.82 0.61
C MET A 242 -10.74 -9.10 0.37
N ASP A 243 -11.81 -9.69 0.89
CA ASP A 243 -13.08 -9.01 1.02
C ASP A 243 -13.00 -8.14 2.28
N ALA A 244 -12.42 -6.94 2.11
CA ALA A 244 -12.30 -5.96 3.18
C ALA A 244 -13.68 -5.58 3.78
N ALA A 245 -14.77 -5.78 3.03
CA ALA A 245 -16.12 -5.61 3.56
C ALA A 245 -16.48 -6.75 4.54
N ALA A 246 -16.09 -7.99 4.24
CA ALA A 246 -16.30 -9.13 5.12
C ALA A 246 -15.50 -9.03 6.44
N GLU A 247 -14.26 -8.52 6.41
CA GLU A 247 -13.48 -8.29 7.63
C GLU A 247 -14.05 -7.15 8.49
N ALA A 248 -14.54 -6.08 7.85
CA ALA A 248 -15.23 -5.00 8.55
C ALA A 248 -16.54 -5.48 9.21
N ASP A 249 -17.29 -6.36 8.53
CA ASP A 249 -18.51 -6.98 9.07
C ASP A 249 -18.24 -7.94 10.24
N ALA A 250 -17.15 -8.69 10.19
CA ALA A 250 -16.74 -9.58 11.28
C ALA A 250 -16.36 -8.77 12.55
N ALA A 251 -15.67 -7.64 12.38
CA ALA A 251 -15.34 -6.73 13.47
C ALA A 251 -16.60 -6.07 14.09
N ALA A 252 -17.61 -5.76 13.27
CA ALA A 252 -18.87 -5.21 13.75
C ALA A 252 -19.70 -6.23 14.55
N LYS A 253 -19.72 -7.51 14.13
CA LYS A 253 -20.50 -8.57 14.81
C LYS A 253 -19.92 -8.98 16.16
N GLY A 254 -18.60 -8.91 16.34
CA GLY A 254 -17.92 -9.25 17.60
C GLY A 254 -18.24 -8.33 18.78
N SER A 255 -18.78 -7.13 18.54
CA SER A 255 -19.11 -6.17 19.61
C SER A 255 -20.49 -6.41 20.25
N SER A 256 -21.33 -7.30 19.69
CA SER A 256 -22.71 -7.51 20.17
C SER A 256 -22.89 -8.63 21.21
N THR A 257 -21.89 -9.46 21.47
CA THR A 257 -22.04 -10.67 22.31
C THR A 257 -21.71 -10.48 23.80
N GLY A 258 -21.58 -9.23 24.26
CA GLY A 258 -21.17 -8.89 25.62
C GLY A 258 -22.24 -8.23 26.47
N LYS A 259 -23.48 -8.76 26.51
CA LYS A 259 -24.45 -8.45 27.58
C LYS A 259 -25.51 -9.54 27.70
N GLN A 260 -25.29 -10.46 28.65
CA GLN A 260 -26.36 -11.10 29.42
C GLN A 260 -25.95 -11.02 30.89
#